data_AF-A0A920MS36-F1
#
_entry.id   AF-A0A920MS36-F1
#
_cell.length_a   1.000
_cell.length_b   1.000
_cell.length_c   1.000
_cell.angle_alpha   90.00
_cell.angle_beta   90.00
_cell.angle_gamma   90.00
#
_symmetry.space_group_name_H-M   'P 1'
#
loop_
_entity.id
_entity.type
_entity.pdbx_description
1 polymer ?
#
loop_
_entity_poly.entity_id
_entity_poly.type
_entity_poly.pdbx_seq_one_letter_code
_entity_poly.pdbx_strand_id
1 'polypeptide(L)' 'MPAILNKNDVDTWLNCDTKDNIRIVLNYLGPFSGPLSYHPVSNFVNSTKNNNLNCIQPLDESNEFKFILGV' A
#
# COMPACT_ATOMS: atom_id res chain seq x y z
N MET A 1 6.52 -1.68 4.23
CA MET A 1 5.25 -2.27 3.77
C MET A 1 4.26 -2.18 4.93
N PRO A 2 3.02 -1.75 4.71
CA PRO A 2 2.01 -1.78 5.77
C PRO A 2 1.67 -3.22 6.17
N ALA A 3 1.14 -3.42 7.39
CA ALA A 3 0.43 -4.65 7.73
C ALA A 3 -0.89 -4.66 6.96
N ILE A 4 -1.11 -5.67 6.13
CA ILE A 4 -2.30 -5.79 5.28
C ILE A 4 -3.13 -6.95 5.84
N LEU A 5 -4.36 -6.63 6.24
CA LEU A 5 -5.31 -7.61 6.77
C LEU A 5 -6.12 -8.24 5.64
N ASN A 6 -6.48 -9.51 5.77
CA ASN A 6 -7.53 -10.06 4.93
C ASN A 6 -8.87 -9.48 5.35
N LYS A 7 -9.80 -9.38 4.39
CA LYS A 7 -11.13 -8.84 4.62
C LYS A 7 -11.87 -9.51 5.78
N ASN A 8 -11.68 -10.81 5.96
CA ASN A 8 -12.36 -11.59 7.01
C ASN A 8 -11.77 -11.36 8.42
N ASP A 9 -10.56 -10.80 8.51
CA ASP A 9 -9.84 -10.63 9.79
C ASP A 9 -10.09 -9.23 10.40
N VAL A 10 -10.75 -8.32 9.67
CA VAL A 10 -10.96 -6.92 10.08
C VAL A 10 -11.73 -6.82 11.39
N ASP A 11 -12.81 -7.59 11.55
CA ASP A 11 -13.63 -7.53 12.77
C ASP A 11 -12.84 -8.01 14.00
N THR A 12 -11.99 -9.03 13.81
CA THR A 12 -11.11 -9.52 14.88
C THR A 12 -10.02 -8.50 15.21
N TRP A 13 -9.50 -7.78 14.21
CA TRP A 13 -8.54 -6.70 14.42
C TRP A 13 -9.13 -5.50 15.19
N LEU A 14 -10.39 -5.15 14.94
CA LEU A 14 -11.06 -4.01 15.57
C LEU A 14 -11.61 -4.32 16.98
N ASN A 15 -11.83 -5.59 17.31
CA ASN A 15 -12.42 -5.98 18.59
C ASN A 15 -11.40 -5.96 19.75
N CYS A 16 -11.32 -4.82 20.44
CA CYS A 16 -10.45 -4.61 21.59
C CYS A 16 -10.97 -5.20 22.91
N ASP A 17 -12.23 -5.63 22.98
CA ASP A 17 -12.88 -6.03 24.24
C ASP A 17 -12.50 -7.45 24.69
N THR A 18 -11.98 -8.25 23.76
CA THR A 18 -11.59 -9.65 24.00
C THR A 18 -10.08 -9.78 24.24
N LYS A 19 -9.67 -9.93 25.51
CA LYS A 19 -8.27 -10.17 25.89
C LYS A 19 -7.67 -11.43 25.25
N ASP A 20 -8.50 -12.41 24.90
CA ASP A 20 -8.07 -13.68 24.31
C ASP A 20 -7.59 -13.55 22.86
N ASN A 21 -7.88 -12.43 22.19
CA ASN A 21 -7.57 -12.25 20.76
C ASN A 21 -6.19 -11.64 20.49
N ILE A 22 -5.45 -11.18 21.50
CA ILE A 22 -4.16 -10.51 21.28
C ILE A 22 -3.15 -11.41 20.54
N ARG A 23 -3.07 -12.70 20.87
CA ARG A 23 -2.16 -13.64 20.20
C ARG A 23 -2.54 -13.88 18.74
N ILE A 24 -3.85 -13.90 18.46
CA ILE A 24 -4.38 -14.08 17.09
C ILE A 24 -4.08 -12.82 16.27
N VAL A 25 -4.39 -11.64 16.81
CA VAL A 25 -4.18 -10.34 16.18
C VAL A 25 -2.70 -10.08 15.88
N LEU A 26 -1.79 -10.47 16.77
CA LEU A 26 -0.35 -10.36 16.54
C LEU A 26 0.13 -11.18 15.32
N ASN A 27 -0.54 -12.29 15.00
CA ASN A 27 -0.20 -13.07 13.80
C ASN A 27 -0.57 -12.35 12.50
N TYR A 28 -1.46 -11.35 12.54
CA TYR A 28 -1.81 -10.55 11.37
C TYR A 28 -0.76 -9.48 11.04
N LEU A 29 0.20 -9.21 11.94
CA LEU A 29 1.26 -8.22 11.76
C LEU A 29 2.47 -8.72 10.94
N GLY A 30 2.29 -9.82 10.19
CA GLY A 30 3.29 -10.36 9.29
C GLY A 30 3.26 -9.75 7.88
N PRO A 31 4.23 -10.10 7.03
CA PRO A 31 4.16 -9.83 5.61
C PRO A 31 2.89 -10.43 5.00
N PHE A 32 2.21 -9.65 4.16
CA PHE A 32 1.05 -10.15 3.41
C PHE A 32 1.47 -11.26 2.45
N SER A 33 0.75 -12.38 2.49
CA SER A 33 1.05 -13.57 1.68
C SER A 33 0.28 -13.64 0.35
N GLY A 34 -0.71 -12.77 0.15
CA GLY A 34 -1.47 -12.71 -1.10
C GLY A 34 -0.72 -11.99 -2.23
N PRO A 35 -1.21 -12.11 -3.48
CA PRO A 35 -0.60 -11.45 -4.62
C PRO A 35 -0.70 -9.93 -4.48
N LEU A 36 0.41 -9.22 -4.69
CA LEU A 36 0.48 -7.77 -4.75
C LEU A 36 1.08 -7.35 -6.09
N SER A 37 0.46 -6.36 -6.74
CA SER A 37 0.97 -5.72 -7.95
C SER A 37 1.33 -4.27 -7.67
N TYR A 38 2.40 -3.78 -8.29
CA TYR A 38 2.82 -2.39 -8.22
C TYR A 38 3.35 -1.94 -9.58
N HIS A 39 3.35 -0.63 -9.81
CA HIS A 39 3.89 0.01 -11.00
C HIS A 39 4.51 1.37 -10.63
N PRO A 40 5.54 1.84 -11.36
CA PRO A 40 6.10 3.17 -11.15
C PRO A 40 5.07 4.26 -11.51
N VAL A 41 5.12 5.38 -10.80
CA VAL A 41 4.25 6.55 -11.00
C VAL A 41 5.09 7.82 -11.09
N SER A 42 4.49 8.90 -11.58
CA SER A 42 5.15 10.21 -11.65
C SER A 42 5.43 10.81 -10.26
N ASN A 43 6.57 11.52 -10.13
CA ASN A 43 6.91 12.38 -8.99
C ASN A 43 5.85 13.46 -8.69
N PHE A 44 4.86 13.65 -9.57
CA PHE A 44 3.66 14.45 -9.30
C PHE A 44 3.01 14.10 -7.94
N VAL A 45 3.04 12.83 -7.52
CA VAL A 45 2.50 12.38 -6.23
C VAL A 45 3.25 12.91 -5.01
N ASN A 46 4.51 13.38 -5.15
CA ASN A 46 5.35 13.80 -4.03
C ASN A 46 4.84 15.10 -3.35
N SER A 47 4.01 15.88 -4.03
CA SER A 47 3.36 17.05 -3.44
C SER A 47 2.01 16.65 -2.85
N THR A 48 1.84 16.86 -1.54
CA THR A 48 0.57 16.59 -0.84
C THR A 48 -0.61 17.46 -1.30
N LYS A 49 -0.33 18.52 -2.08
CA LYS A 49 -1.37 19.37 -2.70
C LYS A 49 -2.04 18.70 -3.91
N ASN A 50 -1.39 17.70 -4.50
CA ASN A 50 -1.86 17.05 -5.72
C ASN A 50 -2.80 15.89 -5.38
N ASN A 51 -4.09 16.05 -5.69
CA ASN A 51 -5.14 15.07 -5.37
C ASN A 51 -5.99 14.77 -6.61
N ASN A 52 -5.41 14.07 -7.58
CA ASN A 52 -6.12 13.59 -8.77
C ASN A 52 -5.54 12.26 -9.26
N LEU A 53 -6.15 11.68 -10.30
CA LEU A 53 -5.82 10.36 -10.82
C LEU A 53 -4.36 10.23 -11.30
N ASN A 54 -3.71 11.32 -11.70
CA ASN A 54 -2.33 11.29 -12.18
C ASN A 54 -1.35 10.83 -11.09
N CYS A 55 -1.73 10.91 -9.81
CA CYS A 55 -0.92 10.45 -8.69
C CYS A 55 -0.74 8.91 -8.64
N ILE A 56 -1.63 8.15 -9.29
CA ILE A 56 -1.60 6.68 -9.28
C ILE A 56 -1.49 6.06 -10.68
N GLN A 57 -1.47 6.88 -11.72
CA GLN A 57 -1.34 6.40 -13.10
C GLN A 57 0.05 5.78 -13.33
N PRO A 58 0.13 4.63 -14.03
CA PRO A 58 1.39 4.07 -14.46
C PRO A 58 2.20 5.08 -15.27
N LEU A 59 3.51 5.12 -15.02
CA LEU A 59 4.43 5.84 -15.88
C LEU A 59 4.58 5.05 -17.19
N ASP A 60 4.25 5.64 -18.33
CA ASP A 60 4.55 5.04 -19.64
C ASP A 60 6.07 4.82 -19.75
N GLU A 61 6.52 3.63 -20.16
CA GLU A 61 7.94 3.25 -20.28
C GLU A 61 8.75 4.24 -21.14
N SER A 62 8.11 4.94 -22.09
CA SER A 62 8.74 6.00 -22.88
C SER A 62 9.17 7.24 -22.07
N ASN A 63 8.61 7.44 -20.86
CA ASN A 63 8.97 8.50 -19.93
C ASN A 63 10.01 8.08 -18.87
N GLU A 64 10.33 6.79 -18.77
CA GLU A 64 11.32 6.24 -17.83
C GLU A 64 12.73 6.79 -18.15
N PHE A 65 13.06 6.95 -19.43
CA PHE A 65 14.34 7.52 -19.88
C PHE A 65 14.54 8.99 -19.49
N LYS A 66 13.46 9.78 -19.40
CA LYS A 66 13.55 11.18 -18.92
C LYS A 66 13.68 11.24 -17.39
N PHE A 67 13.01 10.33 -16.70
CA PHE A 67 13.02 10.26 -15.24
C PHE A 67 14.39 9.88 -14.67
N ILE A 68 15.12 8.96 -15.31
CA ILE A 68 16.47 8.54 -14.86
C ILE A 68 17.54 9.59 -15.17
N LEU A 69 17.38 10.35 -16.26
CA LEU A 69 18.40 11.28 -16.73
C LEU A 69 18.23 12.72 -16.21
N GLY A 70 17.10 13.04 -15.56
CA GLY A 70 16.87 14.40 -15.04
C GLY A 70 16.87 15.49 -16.12
N VAL A 71 16.48 15.12 -17.35
CA VAL A 71 16.33 16.01 -18.53
C VAL A 71 14.90 15.98 -19.04
#